data_AF-A0A072UG56-F1
#
_entry.id   AF-A0A072UG56-F1
#
_cell.length_a   1.000
_cell.length_b   1.000
_cell.length_c   1.000
_cell.angle_alpha   90.00
_cell.angle_beta   90.00
_cell.angle_gamma   90.00
#
_symmetry.space_group_name_H-M   'P 1'
#
loop_
_entity.id
_entity.type
_entity.pdbx_description
1 polymer ?
#
loop_
_entity_poly.entity_id
_entity_poly.type
_entity_poly.pdbx_seq_one_letter_code
_entity_poly.pdbx_strand_id
1 'polypeptide(L)'
;MYGGDEVSAIVIDLGSHTCKAGYAGEDAPKAVFPSVVGAIDQMDVDESDDAEKNSGSGESKNNIRNVDGDKAKGKRKLYVGSQSLGYRRDFMEVVSPLKDGIVADWDIVDSIWDHAFRAAELMFEKYKAPALFLAKNAVLTSFASGRATSLVVDCGGGSTTVAPVHDGYVLQKAVATSPIGGEFLTDCLMKSLESKGIAMKPRYSFRRKEIRPGEFQTVDLDFPNTSESYKLYSQRVIASDIKECVCRAPDTPYDESAYSNIPTTSYELPDGQTIEIGADRFKIPDVLFNPSLAHSIPGMESFAEIAPSVRGLPQMVIDSINKCDVDIRRELFSSILLAGGTASMQQLKERLEKDLLEESPQAARVKVLASGNATERRFSVWIGGSILASLGSFQQMWFSKSEYEEHGASYIQRKCP
;
A
#
# COMPACT_ATOMS: atom_id res chain seq x y z
N MET A 1 -22.44 -6.20 -33.38
CA MET A 1 -23.19 -7.18 -32.54
C MET A 1 -22.57 -7.13 -31.16
N TYR A 2 -23.16 -6.35 -30.25
CA TYR A 2 -22.84 -6.36 -28.83
C TYR A 2 -24.06 -6.97 -28.14
N GLY A 3 -23.88 -8.09 -27.45
CA GLY A 3 -24.97 -8.75 -26.74
C GLY A 3 -24.50 -10.08 -26.20
N GLY A 4 -24.43 -10.21 -24.87
CA GLY A 4 -24.14 -11.50 -24.25
C GLY A 4 -23.87 -11.44 -22.75
N ASP A 5 -22.74 -10.88 -22.33
CA ASP A 5 -22.18 -11.16 -21.00
C ASP A 5 -21.62 -9.89 -20.32
N GLU A 6 -22.47 -8.93 -19.94
CA GLU A 6 -22.04 -7.91 -18.97
C GLU A 6 -21.96 -8.57 -17.59
N VAL A 7 -20.76 -9.01 -17.20
CA VAL A 7 -20.50 -9.55 -15.87
C VAL A 7 -20.46 -8.38 -14.87
N SER A 8 -21.48 -8.28 -14.03
CA SER A 8 -21.50 -7.34 -12.91
C SER A 8 -20.65 -7.86 -11.76
N ALA A 9 -19.34 -7.61 -11.82
CA ALA A 9 -18.40 -7.96 -10.75
C ALA A 9 -17.82 -6.71 -10.08
N ILE A 10 -17.46 -6.84 -8.80
CA ILE A 10 -16.65 -5.84 -8.10
C ILE A 10 -15.24 -6.37 -7.98
N VAL A 11 -14.29 -5.46 -8.20
CA VAL A 11 -12.87 -5.73 -8.04
C VAL A 11 -12.36 -4.93 -6.85
N ILE A 12 -11.79 -5.63 -5.88
CA ILE A 12 -11.10 -5.04 -4.73
C ILE A 12 -9.62 -5.41 -4.80
N ASP A 13 -8.77 -4.40 -4.77
CA ASP A 13 -7.32 -4.51 -4.65
C ASP A 13 -6.90 -3.86 -3.31
N LEU A 14 -6.66 -4.70 -2.31
CA LEU A 14 -6.20 -4.29 -0.98
C LEU A 14 -4.67 -4.37 -0.92
N GLY A 15 -4.00 -3.27 -1.28
CA GLY A 15 -2.55 -3.12 -1.11
C GLY A 15 -2.18 -2.65 0.30
N SER A 16 -0.88 -2.65 0.64
CA SER A 16 -0.40 -2.15 1.94
C SER A 16 -0.67 -0.66 2.18
N HIS A 17 -0.62 0.14 1.11
CA HIS A 17 -0.73 1.58 1.19
C HIS A 17 -2.13 2.10 0.84
N THR A 18 -2.75 1.52 -0.19
CA THR A 18 -4.08 1.93 -0.68
C THR A 18 -4.95 0.75 -1.03
N CYS A 19 -6.21 0.84 -0.63
CA CYS A 19 -7.31 -0.01 -1.07
C CYS A 19 -7.97 0.65 -2.28
N LYS A 20 -8.26 -0.16 -3.30
CA LYS A 20 -8.92 0.26 -4.54
C LYS A 20 -10.13 -0.63 -4.76
N ALA A 21 -11.25 -0.02 -5.11
CA ALA A 21 -12.48 -0.74 -5.39
C ALA A 21 -13.23 -0.13 -6.58
N GLY A 22 -13.90 -0.95 -7.37
CA GLY A 22 -14.71 -0.50 -8.50
C GLY A 22 -15.35 -1.66 -9.25
N TYR A 23 -16.02 -1.33 -10.36
CA TYR A 23 -16.72 -2.30 -11.20
C TYR A 23 -15.77 -2.91 -12.23
N ALA A 24 -15.95 -4.20 -12.51
CA ALA A 24 -15.27 -4.84 -13.62
C ALA A 24 -15.69 -4.23 -14.97
N GLY A 25 -14.75 -4.16 -15.91
CA GLY A 25 -14.94 -3.51 -17.20
C GLY A 25 -14.68 -2.00 -17.20
N GLU A 26 -14.39 -1.40 -16.03
CA GLU A 26 -13.97 0.01 -15.96
C GLU A 26 -12.45 0.16 -16.05
N ASP A 27 -12.01 1.29 -16.60
CA ASP A 27 -10.58 1.62 -16.82
C ASP A 27 -9.87 2.15 -15.56
N ALA A 28 -10.62 2.49 -14.50
CA ALA A 28 -10.10 2.99 -13.23
C ALA A 28 -11.01 2.65 -12.05
N PRO A 29 -10.47 2.45 -10.83
CA PRO A 29 -11.27 2.19 -9.64
C PRO A 29 -12.17 3.39 -9.28
N LYS A 30 -13.37 3.10 -8.76
CA LYS A 30 -14.31 4.10 -8.26
C LYS A 30 -13.88 4.71 -6.92
N ALA A 31 -13.25 3.91 -6.07
CA ALA A 31 -12.77 4.33 -4.77
C ALA A 31 -11.29 3.99 -4.63
N VAL A 32 -10.50 4.96 -4.15
CA VAL A 32 -9.10 4.79 -3.78
C VAL A 32 -8.88 5.49 -2.46
N PHE A 33 -8.48 4.75 -1.43
CA PHE A 33 -8.30 5.29 -0.09
C PHE A 33 -7.20 4.53 0.67
N PRO A 34 -6.65 5.08 1.78
CA PRO A 34 -5.61 4.43 2.55
C PRO A 34 -6.05 3.06 3.08
N SER A 35 -5.15 2.08 3.08
CA SER A 35 -5.41 0.75 3.65
C SER A 35 -5.26 0.69 5.16
N VAL A 36 -5.20 1.85 5.83
CA VAL A 36 -5.13 1.97 7.28
C VAL A 36 -6.44 2.55 7.81
N VAL A 37 -6.71 2.33 9.10
CA VAL A 37 -7.90 2.87 9.77
C VAL A 37 -7.50 3.62 11.02
N GLY A 38 -8.28 4.63 11.38
CA GLY A 38 -8.24 5.23 12.71
C GLY A 38 -9.01 4.33 13.68
N ALA A 39 -8.45 4.00 14.83
CA ALA A 39 -9.09 3.18 15.85
C ALA A 39 -9.11 3.92 17.19
N ILE A 40 -10.27 3.92 17.85
CA ILE A 40 -10.42 4.38 19.23
C ILE A 40 -11.07 3.24 20.01
N ASP A 41 -10.42 2.77 21.06
CA ASP A 41 -11.01 1.80 21.97
C ASP A 41 -12.05 2.50 22.84
N GLN A 42 -13.32 2.07 22.78
CA GLN A 42 -14.32 2.56 23.73
C GLN A 42 -14.04 1.86 25.06
N MET A 43 -13.70 2.65 26.08
CA MET A 43 -13.83 2.18 27.45
C MET A 43 -15.32 2.00 27.73
N ASP A 44 -15.72 0.88 28.32
CA ASP A 44 -17.06 0.72 28.89
C ASP A 44 -17.21 1.80 29.96
N VAL A 45 -17.86 2.90 29.60
CA VAL A 45 -18.35 3.85 30.59
C VAL A 45 -19.53 3.12 31.20
N ASP A 46 -19.37 2.65 32.44
CA ASP A 46 -20.51 2.21 33.25
C ASP A 46 -21.55 3.35 33.20
N GLU A 47 -22.66 3.12 32.50
CA GLU A 47 -23.83 3.98 32.53
C GLU A 47 -24.27 4.09 34.00
N SER A 48 -23.84 5.16 34.65
CA SER A 48 -24.25 5.53 36.00
C SER A 48 -25.14 6.78 35.97
N ASP A 49 -25.97 6.88 34.93
CA ASP A 49 -27.07 7.83 34.86
C ASP A 49 -28.34 7.08 34.50
N ASP A 50 -29.04 6.59 35.53
CA ASP A 50 -30.51 6.62 35.70
C ASP A 50 -30.99 5.54 36.68
N ALA A 51 -31.13 5.88 37.97
CA ALA A 51 -32.07 5.20 38.88
C ALA A 51 -32.34 6.02 40.16
N GLU A 52 -33.01 7.16 40.04
CA GLU A 52 -33.87 7.62 41.14
C GLU A 52 -35.28 7.02 40.97
N LYS A 53 -35.80 6.45 42.08
CA LYS A 53 -37.12 5.81 42.30
C LYS A 53 -37.16 4.28 42.07
N ASN A 54 -37.08 3.49 43.13
CA ASN A 54 -38.23 3.20 44.00
C ASN A 54 -37.84 2.19 45.10
N SER A 55 -38.34 2.45 46.31
CA SER A 55 -38.32 1.55 47.46
C SER A 55 -39.13 0.27 47.24
N GLY A 56 -38.60 -0.89 47.63
CA GLY A 56 -39.37 -2.14 47.70
C GLY A 56 -38.54 -3.35 48.13
N SER A 57 -38.84 -3.86 49.32
CA SER A 57 -38.30 -5.05 49.98
C SER A 57 -38.38 -6.36 49.17
N GLY A 58 -37.41 -7.27 49.35
CA GLY A 58 -37.62 -8.69 49.04
C GLY A 58 -36.36 -9.54 48.83
N GLU A 59 -35.96 -10.25 49.88
CA GLU A 59 -35.36 -11.60 49.96
C GLU A 59 -34.27 -12.10 48.99
N SER A 60 -33.21 -12.58 49.63
CA SER A 60 -32.11 -13.41 49.15
C SER A 60 -32.52 -14.64 48.35
N LYS A 61 -31.91 -14.85 47.16
CA LYS A 61 -31.54 -16.19 46.68
C LYS A 61 -30.18 -16.18 45.97
N ASN A 62 -29.28 -17.00 46.51
CA ASN A 62 -28.02 -17.44 45.93
C ASN A 62 -28.19 -17.89 44.47
N ASN A 63 -27.26 -17.50 43.61
CA ASN A 63 -26.77 -18.39 42.57
C ASN A 63 -25.28 -18.12 42.32
N ILE A 64 -24.51 -19.16 42.65
CA ILE A 64 -23.08 -19.32 42.38
C ILE A 64 -22.88 -19.15 40.86
N ARG A 65 -22.14 -18.12 40.44
CA ARG A 65 -21.65 -18.00 39.07
C ARG A 65 -20.19 -18.45 39.03
N ASN A 66 -19.97 -19.49 38.24
CA ASN A 66 -18.67 -19.99 37.86
C ASN A 66 -17.82 -18.88 37.26
N VAL A 67 -16.57 -18.86 37.69
CA VAL A 67 -15.49 -18.06 37.12
C VAL A 67 -15.09 -18.73 35.82
N ASP A 68 -15.61 -18.26 34.69
CA ASP A 68 -14.94 -18.40 33.40
C ASP A 68 -14.77 -16.98 32.83
N GLY A 69 -13.52 -16.56 32.80
CA GLY A 69 -13.11 -15.23 32.36
C GLY A 69 -13.10 -15.13 30.86
N ASP A 70 -14.25 -14.78 30.27
CA ASP A 70 -14.28 -14.06 28.99
C ASP A 70 -14.28 -12.58 29.30
N LYS A 71 -13.10 -11.94 29.24
CA LYS A 71 -13.02 -10.49 29.18
C LYS A 71 -13.69 -10.06 27.87
N ALA A 72 -14.87 -9.48 27.96
CA ALA A 72 -15.52 -8.81 26.85
C ALA A 72 -14.52 -7.84 26.18
N LYS A 73 -14.18 -8.06 24.91
CA LYS A 73 -13.40 -7.10 24.12
C LYS A 73 -14.27 -5.85 23.99
N GLY A 74 -13.84 -4.75 24.62
CA GLY A 74 -14.49 -3.45 24.47
C GLY A 74 -14.68 -3.09 23.00
N LYS A 75 -15.80 -2.46 22.67
CA LYS A 75 -16.19 -2.19 21.27
C LYS A 75 -15.25 -1.14 20.67
N ARG A 76 -14.36 -1.54 19.76
CA ARG A 76 -13.44 -0.63 19.05
C ARG A 76 -14.19 0.15 17.97
N LYS A 77 -14.05 1.48 17.97
CA LYS A 77 -14.63 2.35 16.92
C LYS A 77 -13.60 2.62 15.83
N LEU A 78 -13.95 2.29 14.58
CA LEU A 78 -13.08 2.39 13.41
C LEU A 78 -13.47 3.56 12.50
N TYR A 79 -12.47 4.24 11.95
CA TYR A 79 -12.58 5.40 11.06
C TYR A 79 -11.81 5.12 9.78
N VAL A 80 -12.53 4.91 8.68
CA VAL A 80 -11.96 4.49 7.40
C VAL A 80 -12.05 5.61 6.37
N GLY A 81 -11.05 5.67 5.49
CA GLY A 81 -11.01 6.58 4.35
C GLY A 81 -10.28 7.90 4.63
N SER A 82 -9.80 8.53 3.56
CA SER A 82 -8.96 9.73 3.62
C SER A 82 -9.63 10.89 4.37
N GLN A 83 -10.93 11.08 4.15
CA GLN A 83 -11.74 12.08 4.85
C GLN A 83 -11.68 11.85 6.37
N SER A 84 -12.00 10.63 6.82
CA SER A 84 -12.04 10.30 8.25
C SER A 84 -10.66 10.42 8.91
N LEU A 85 -9.61 9.94 8.24
CA LEU A 85 -8.22 9.99 8.71
C LEU A 85 -7.63 11.41 8.72
N GLY A 86 -8.13 12.30 7.86
CA GLY A 86 -7.72 13.71 7.82
C GLY A 86 -8.09 14.51 9.07
N TYR A 87 -9.02 14.01 9.90
CA TYR A 87 -9.45 14.67 11.13
C TYR A 87 -8.82 14.04 12.37
N ARG A 88 -8.09 14.86 13.14
CA ARG A 88 -7.49 14.47 14.42
C ARG A 88 -8.58 14.22 15.47
N ARG A 89 -8.46 13.09 16.19
CA ARG A 89 -9.33 12.74 17.33
C ARG A 89 -8.46 12.35 18.51
N ASP A 90 -8.93 12.65 19.72
CA ASP A 90 -8.28 12.23 20.96
C ASP A 90 -8.16 10.71 20.99
N PHE A 91 -6.98 10.22 21.38
CA PHE A 91 -6.64 8.81 21.57
C PHE A 91 -6.81 7.92 20.33
N MET A 92 -7.01 8.50 19.15
CA MET A 92 -7.14 7.72 17.91
C MET A 92 -5.79 7.22 17.45
N GLU A 93 -5.64 5.92 17.34
CA GLU A 93 -4.47 5.26 16.76
C GLU A 93 -4.68 5.02 15.27
N VAL A 94 -3.60 5.06 14.47
CA VAL A 94 -3.65 4.62 13.07
C VAL A 94 -3.07 3.23 12.97
N VAL A 95 -3.87 2.27 12.50
CA VAL A 95 -3.54 0.85 12.47
C VAL A 95 -3.70 0.28 11.06
N SER A 96 -2.81 -0.64 10.69
CA SER A 96 -2.85 -1.38 9.43
C SER A 96 -3.45 -2.78 9.66
N PRO A 97 -4.32 -3.27 8.77
CA PRO A 97 -4.75 -4.67 8.76
C PRO A 97 -3.66 -5.61 8.25
N LEU A 98 -2.63 -5.07 7.58
CA LEU A 98 -1.59 -5.85 6.91
C LEU A 98 -0.29 -5.82 7.72
N LYS A 99 0.33 -6.98 7.85
CA LYS A 99 1.70 -7.18 8.35
C LYS A 99 2.47 -8.02 7.34
N ASP A 100 3.62 -7.52 6.87
CA ASP A 100 4.46 -8.20 5.88
C ASP A 100 3.69 -8.59 4.59
N GLY A 101 2.69 -7.79 4.20
CA GLY A 101 1.84 -8.02 3.03
C GLY A 101 0.72 -9.04 3.24
N ILE A 102 0.53 -9.57 4.45
CA ILE A 102 -0.50 -10.56 4.80
C ILE A 102 -1.50 -9.92 5.76
N VAL A 103 -2.78 -10.29 5.66
CA VAL A 103 -3.82 -9.85 6.60
C VAL A 103 -3.52 -10.40 7.99
N ALA A 104 -3.36 -9.49 8.95
CA ALA A 104 -3.13 -9.75 10.36
C ALA A 104 -4.36 -9.43 11.23
N ASP A 105 -5.26 -8.55 10.77
CA ASP A 105 -6.48 -8.15 11.48
C ASP A 105 -7.67 -8.12 10.52
N TRP A 106 -8.53 -9.14 10.61
CA TRP A 106 -9.72 -9.28 9.76
C TRP A 106 -10.84 -8.30 10.13
N ASP A 107 -10.94 -7.85 11.39
CA ASP A 107 -11.96 -6.87 11.80
C ASP A 107 -11.71 -5.52 11.11
N ILE A 108 -10.43 -5.15 10.95
CA ILE A 108 -10.03 -3.96 10.18
C ILE A 108 -10.27 -4.17 8.68
N VAL A 109 -9.97 -5.35 8.13
CA VAL A 109 -10.24 -5.65 6.72
C VAL A 109 -11.73 -5.55 6.42
N ASP A 110 -12.58 -6.12 7.27
CA ASP A 110 -14.03 -6.05 7.13
C ASP A 110 -14.49 -4.59 7.13
N SER A 111 -13.97 -3.75 8.02
CA SER A 111 -14.28 -2.31 8.05
C SER A 111 -13.80 -1.54 6.81
N ILE A 112 -12.64 -1.91 6.26
CA ILE A 112 -12.09 -1.35 5.01
C ILE A 112 -12.94 -1.76 3.82
N TRP A 113 -13.28 -3.03 3.71
CA TRP A 113 -14.13 -3.56 2.66
C TRP A 113 -15.51 -2.97 2.76
N ASP A 114 -16.10 -2.93 3.95
CA ASP A 114 -17.30 -2.18 4.23
C ASP A 114 -17.19 -0.78 3.67
N HIS A 115 -16.17 0.02 4.04
CA HIS A 115 -16.00 1.38 3.51
C HIS A 115 -15.85 1.45 1.98
N ALA A 116 -15.08 0.53 1.37
CA ALA A 116 -14.97 0.40 -0.09
C ALA A 116 -16.34 0.12 -0.71
N PHE A 117 -17.08 -0.81 -0.11
CA PHE A 117 -18.42 -1.16 -0.51
C PHE A 117 -19.36 0.01 -0.27
N ARG A 118 -19.23 0.80 0.81
CA ARG A 118 -19.96 2.05 1.19
C ARG A 118 -19.77 3.17 0.17
N ALA A 119 -18.53 3.40 -0.22
CA ALA A 119 -18.21 4.29 -1.33
C ALA A 119 -18.81 3.77 -2.66
N ALA A 120 -19.04 2.45 -2.76
CA ALA A 120 -19.81 1.80 -3.82
C ALA A 120 -21.29 1.51 -3.43
N GLU A 121 -21.79 1.94 -2.25
CA GLU A 121 -22.98 1.40 -1.56
C GLU A 121 -24.18 2.27 -1.88
N LEU A 122 -24.47 2.29 -3.16
CA LEU A 122 -25.85 2.09 -3.57
C LEU A 122 -26.15 0.58 -3.80
N MET A 123 -25.33 -0.32 -3.25
CA MET A 123 -25.28 -1.73 -3.67
C MET A 123 -25.47 -2.80 -2.57
N PHE A 124 -25.07 -2.70 -1.30
CA PHE A 124 -25.08 -3.88 -0.39
C PHE A 124 -25.98 -3.90 0.85
N GLU A 125 -27.01 -3.05 0.90
CA GLU A 125 -28.29 -3.61 1.37
C GLU A 125 -28.88 -4.63 0.34
N LYS A 126 -28.29 -4.78 -0.88
CA LYS A 126 -28.89 -5.43 -2.07
C LYS A 126 -28.19 -6.67 -2.71
N TYR A 127 -26.88 -6.97 -2.54
CA TYR A 127 -26.18 -7.90 -3.48
C TYR A 127 -25.60 -9.27 -3.01
N LYS A 128 -25.79 -9.79 -1.78
CA LYS A 128 -25.52 -11.20 -1.38
C LYS A 128 -24.51 -11.96 -2.30
N ALA A 129 -23.23 -11.57 -2.32
CA ALA A 129 -22.32 -11.94 -3.42
C ALA A 129 -22.28 -13.48 -3.62
N PRO A 130 -22.68 -13.99 -4.80
CA PRO A 130 -22.92 -15.42 -4.99
C PRO A 130 -21.63 -16.25 -5.14
N ALA A 131 -20.53 -15.59 -5.53
CA ALA A 131 -19.26 -16.24 -5.79
C ALA A 131 -18.09 -15.24 -5.66
N LEU A 132 -16.90 -15.78 -5.40
CA LEU A 132 -15.65 -15.04 -5.19
C LEU A 132 -14.55 -15.64 -6.07
N PHE A 133 -13.59 -14.81 -6.46
CA PHE A 133 -12.36 -15.24 -7.11
C PHE A 133 -11.17 -14.46 -6.54
N LEU A 134 -10.07 -15.16 -6.27
CA LEU A 134 -8.83 -14.56 -5.79
C LEU A 134 -7.76 -14.71 -6.88
N ALA A 135 -7.02 -13.64 -7.14
CA ALA A 135 -5.98 -13.65 -8.15
C ALA A 135 -4.71 -13.02 -7.59
N LYS A 136 -3.56 -13.57 -7.99
CA LYS A 136 -2.25 -13.03 -7.60
C LYS A 136 -1.96 -11.73 -8.33
N ASN A 137 -1.46 -10.73 -7.61
CA ASN A 137 -1.12 -9.41 -8.16
C ASN A 137 -0.28 -9.50 -9.44
N ALA A 138 0.75 -10.36 -9.47
CA ALA A 138 1.60 -10.54 -10.63
C ALA A 138 0.82 -11.02 -11.87
N VAL A 139 -0.09 -11.98 -11.72
CA VAL A 139 -0.92 -12.47 -12.83
C VAL A 139 -1.81 -11.34 -13.35
N LEU A 140 -2.45 -10.60 -12.44
CA LEU A 140 -3.30 -9.47 -12.82
C LEU A 140 -2.52 -8.38 -13.55
N THR A 141 -1.32 -8.03 -13.08
CA THR A 141 -0.45 -7.06 -13.75
C THR A 141 -0.02 -7.53 -15.14
N SER A 142 0.39 -8.80 -15.29
CA SER A 142 0.69 -9.39 -16.60
C SER A 142 -0.51 -9.35 -17.53
N PHE A 143 -1.69 -9.69 -17.01
CA PHE A 143 -2.94 -9.68 -17.76
C PHE A 143 -3.36 -8.27 -18.20
N ALA A 144 -3.21 -7.27 -17.34
CA ALA A 144 -3.44 -5.86 -17.67
C ALA A 144 -2.56 -5.38 -18.83
N SER A 145 -1.37 -5.96 -18.98
CA SER A 145 -0.47 -5.69 -20.10
C SER A 145 -0.67 -6.60 -21.32
N GLY A 146 -1.65 -7.50 -21.29
CA GLY A 146 -1.94 -8.47 -22.36
C GLY A 146 -0.84 -9.51 -22.57
N ARG A 147 -0.16 -9.95 -21.50
CA ARG A 147 0.96 -10.90 -21.58
C ARG A 147 0.70 -12.13 -20.72
N ALA A 148 0.78 -13.30 -21.34
CA ALA A 148 0.72 -14.58 -20.64
C ALA A 148 2.04 -14.92 -19.93
N THR A 149 3.18 -14.53 -20.53
CA THR A 149 4.52 -14.72 -19.97
C THR A 149 5.23 -13.37 -19.82
N SER A 150 5.71 -13.06 -18.63
CA SER A 150 6.44 -11.83 -18.31
C SER A 150 7.06 -11.90 -16.91
N LEU A 151 8.05 -11.06 -16.62
CA LEU A 151 8.53 -10.85 -15.26
C LEU A 151 7.87 -9.60 -14.68
N VAL A 152 7.07 -9.72 -13.63
CA VAL A 152 6.45 -8.56 -12.97
C VAL A 152 7.35 -8.04 -11.85
N VAL A 153 7.65 -6.75 -11.89
CA VAL A 153 8.32 -5.98 -10.84
C VAL A 153 7.29 -5.01 -10.27
N ASP A 154 6.66 -5.41 -9.15
CA ASP A 154 5.66 -4.61 -8.44
C ASP A 154 6.32 -3.84 -7.30
N CYS A 155 6.61 -2.56 -7.53
CA CYS A 155 7.14 -1.62 -6.54
C CYS A 155 5.98 -0.94 -5.81
N GLY A 156 5.46 -1.62 -4.78
CA GLY A 156 4.34 -1.19 -3.96
C GLY A 156 4.71 -0.16 -2.88
N GLY A 157 3.80 0.03 -1.92
CA GLY A 157 4.01 0.89 -0.77
C GLY A 157 4.85 0.24 0.33
N GLY A 158 4.45 -0.94 0.80
CA GLY A 158 5.11 -1.62 1.93
C GLY A 158 6.25 -2.55 1.50
N SER A 159 6.33 -2.92 0.22
CA SER A 159 7.33 -3.82 -0.30
C SER A 159 7.50 -3.70 -1.81
N THR A 160 8.57 -4.29 -2.33
CA THR A 160 8.77 -4.53 -3.76
C THR A 160 8.82 -6.04 -4.01
N THR A 161 8.08 -6.52 -5.01
CA THR A 161 8.03 -7.95 -5.39
C THR A 161 8.43 -8.14 -6.84
N VAL A 162 9.28 -9.13 -7.09
CA VAL A 162 9.62 -9.63 -8.43
C VAL A 162 9.05 -11.03 -8.59
N ALA A 163 8.15 -11.22 -9.55
CA ALA A 163 7.44 -12.47 -9.76
C ALA A 163 7.40 -12.82 -11.26
N PRO A 164 8.01 -13.94 -11.68
CA PRO A 164 7.88 -14.41 -13.05
C PRO A 164 6.53 -15.09 -13.24
N VAL A 165 5.83 -14.67 -14.28
CA VAL A 165 4.58 -15.26 -14.77
C VAL A 165 4.90 -15.99 -16.07
N HIS A 166 4.48 -17.24 -16.16
CA HIS A 166 4.59 -18.06 -17.36
C HIS A 166 3.24 -18.71 -17.65
N ASP A 167 2.72 -18.49 -18.86
CA ASP A 167 1.40 -18.95 -19.31
C ASP A 167 0.26 -18.66 -18.31
N GLY A 168 0.32 -17.49 -17.66
CA GLY A 168 -0.67 -17.04 -16.68
C GLY A 168 -0.44 -17.55 -15.24
N TYR A 169 0.64 -18.29 -14.98
CA TYR A 169 0.96 -18.83 -13.66
C TYR A 169 2.20 -18.19 -13.05
N VAL A 170 2.16 -17.87 -11.76
CA VAL A 170 3.33 -17.37 -11.03
C VAL A 170 4.26 -18.52 -10.65
N LEU A 171 5.52 -18.44 -11.09
CA LEU A 171 6.57 -19.40 -10.72
C LEU A 171 7.06 -19.12 -9.28
N GLN A 172 6.36 -19.69 -8.30
CA GLN A 172 6.54 -19.41 -6.86
C GLN A 172 8.01 -19.48 -6.38
N LYS A 173 8.77 -20.48 -6.83
CA LYS A 173 10.18 -20.69 -6.42
C LYS A 173 11.10 -19.56 -6.88
N ALA A 174 10.71 -18.81 -7.90
CA ALA A 174 11.46 -17.72 -8.48
C ALA A 174 10.98 -16.34 -8.01
N VAL A 175 9.97 -16.26 -7.14
CA VAL A 175 9.53 -15.00 -6.54
C VAL A 175 10.62 -14.46 -5.60
N ALA A 176 10.88 -13.16 -5.68
CA ALA A 176 11.74 -12.43 -4.77
C ALA A 176 10.98 -11.24 -4.18
N THR A 177 11.18 -10.97 -2.89
CA THR A 177 10.52 -9.88 -2.16
C THR A 177 11.56 -9.05 -1.42
N SER A 178 11.36 -7.73 -1.41
CA SER A 178 12.15 -6.78 -0.64
C SER A 178 11.21 -5.94 0.23
N PRO A 179 11.57 -5.66 1.50
CA PRO A 179 10.80 -4.76 2.36
C PRO A 179 10.92 -3.29 1.92
N ILE A 180 11.75 -2.98 0.93
CA ILE A 180 11.92 -1.62 0.41
C ILE A 180 10.77 -1.33 -0.57
N GLY A 181 9.76 -0.60 -0.08
CA GLY A 181 8.69 -0.01 -0.87
C GLY A 181 8.60 1.51 -0.68
N GLY A 182 7.54 2.10 -1.22
CA GLY A 182 7.31 3.55 -1.13
C GLY A 182 7.24 4.10 0.30
N GLU A 183 6.73 3.35 1.27
CA GLU A 183 6.63 3.75 2.68
C GLU A 183 8.00 3.77 3.36
N PHE A 184 8.85 2.78 3.07
CA PHE A 184 10.24 2.78 3.53
C PHE A 184 11.01 3.98 2.98
N LEU A 185 10.84 4.30 1.69
CA LEU A 185 11.43 5.50 1.11
C LEU A 185 10.90 6.80 1.73
N THR A 186 9.62 6.84 2.08
CA THR A 186 9.02 7.96 2.82
C THR A 186 9.68 8.13 4.18
N ASP A 187 9.89 7.04 4.93
CA ASP A 187 10.56 7.08 6.24
C ASP A 187 12.01 7.54 6.12
N CYS A 188 12.75 7.02 5.13
CA CYS A 188 14.10 7.47 4.79
C CYS A 188 14.16 8.99 4.54
N LEU A 189 13.23 9.52 3.73
CA LEU A 189 13.16 10.94 3.42
C LEU A 189 12.83 11.77 4.65
N MET A 190 11.82 11.34 5.43
CA MET A 190 11.42 12.02 6.66
C MET A 190 12.59 12.13 7.63
N LYS A 191 13.31 11.03 7.86
CA LYS A 191 14.49 10.98 8.73
C LYS A 191 15.63 11.86 8.22
N SER A 192 15.86 11.86 6.91
CA SER A 192 16.87 12.72 6.29
C SER A 192 16.55 14.21 6.48
N LEU A 193 15.30 14.62 6.29
CA LEU A 193 14.85 16.00 6.51
C LEU A 193 14.90 16.41 7.99
N GLU A 194 14.49 15.52 8.89
CA GLU A 194 14.62 15.73 10.35
C GLU A 194 16.07 16.00 10.76
N SER A 195 17.03 15.23 10.22
CA SER A 195 18.47 15.42 10.50
C SER A 195 19.01 16.78 10.05
N LYS A 196 18.32 17.44 9.12
CA LYS A 196 18.63 18.79 8.62
C LYS A 196 17.87 19.88 9.36
N GLY A 197 17.17 19.54 10.45
CA GLY A 197 16.40 20.48 11.25
C GLY A 197 15.06 20.88 10.64
N ILE A 198 14.57 20.15 9.62
CA ILE A 198 13.26 20.40 9.01
C ILE A 198 12.20 19.63 9.80
N ALA A 199 11.34 20.37 10.51
CA ALA A 199 10.26 19.80 11.27
C ALA A 199 9.00 19.64 10.40
N MET A 200 8.57 18.41 10.15
CA MET A 200 7.29 18.15 9.49
C MET A 200 6.15 18.38 10.47
N LYS A 201 5.51 19.55 10.38
CA LYS A 201 4.34 19.91 11.18
C LYS A 201 3.04 19.43 10.52
N PRO A 202 2.30 18.48 11.11
CA PRO A 202 1.00 18.07 10.61
C PRO A 202 0.00 19.24 10.55
N ARG A 203 -0.92 19.21 9.57
CA ARG A 203 -1.94 20.27 9.41
C ARG A 203 -2.78 20.54 10.65
N TYR A 204 -3.02 19.53 11.49
CA TYR A 204 -3.80 19.70 12.71
C TYR A 204 -3.01 20.44 13.80
N SER A 205 -1.68 20.46 13.77
CA SER A 205 -0.84 20.97 14.87
C SER A 205 -0.59 22.48 14.80
N PHE A 206 -1.19 23.19 13.85
CA PHE A 206 -1.06 24.63 13.72
C PHE A 206 -2.28 25.24 13.02
N ARG A 207 -2.41 26.57 13.12
CA ARG A 207 -3.34 27.36 12.31
C ARG A 207 -2.59 28.51 11.65
N ARG A 208 -2.86 28.75 10.37
CA ARG A 208 -2.40 29.95 9.66
C ARG A 208 -3.39 31.08 9.91
N LYS A 209 -2.91 32.19 10.47
CA LYS A 209 -3.70 33.41 10.69
C LYS A 209 -3.16 34.50 9.76
N GLU A 210 -4.03 35.03 8.91
CA GLU A 210 -3.69 36.20 8.11
C GLU A 210 -3.57 37.43 9.02
N ILE A 211 -2.41 38.08 9.00
CA ILE A 211 -2.15 39.31 9.77
C ILE A 211 -2.33 40.53 8.88
N ARG A 212 -1.90 40.44 7.62
CA ARG A 212 -2.08 41.44 6.57
C ARG A 212 -2.45 40.73 5.26
N PRO A 213 -3.04 41.42 4.27
CA PRO A 213 -3.35 40.82 2.97
C PRO A 213 -2.12 40.09 2.39
N GLY A 214 -2.18 38.76 2.32
CA GLY A 214 -1.10 37.90 1.81
C GLY A 214 0.03 37.57 2.80
N GLU A 215 0.00 38.10 4.03
CA GLU A 215 1.00 37.82 5.09
C GLU A 215 0.36 36.94 6.18
N PHE A 216 0.80 35.70 6.26
CA PHE A 216 0.28 34.69 7.19
C PHE A 216 1.28 34.40 8.30
N GLN A 217 0.79 34.28 9.53
CA GLN A 217 1.56 33.77 10.66
C GLN A 217 1.02 32.40 11.08
N THR A 218 1.95 31.47 11.29
CA THR A 218 1.66 30.15 11.83
C THR A 218 1.60 30.22 13.35
N VAL A 219 0.51 29.74 13.93
CA VAL A 219 0.30 29.61 15.38
C VAL A 219 0.20 28.14 15.70
N ASP A 220 1.14 27.62 16.49
CA ASP A 220 1.15 26.22 16.92
C ASP A 220 -0.05 25.94 17.85
N LEU A 221 -0.63 24.76 17.70
CA LEU A 221 -1.77 24.27 18.47
C LEU A 221 -1.34 23.01 19.23
N ASP A 222 -1.65 22.98 20.53
CA ASP A 222 -1.35 21.82 21.37
C ASP A 222 -2.53 20.84 21.41
N PHE A 223 -2.21 19.56 21.28
CA PHE A 223 -3.16 18.45 21.26
C PHE A 223 -2.57 17.25 22.02
N PRO A 224 -2.53 17.31 23.36
CA PRO A 224 -1.78 16.37 24.20
C PRO A 224 -2.29 14.92 24.10
N ASN A 225 -3.55 14.73 23.74
CA ASN A 225 -4.18 13.41 23.59
C ASN A 225 -4.02 12.84 22.18
N THR A 226 -3.13 13.38 21.35
CA THR A 226 -2.84 12.83 20.03
C THR A 226 -1.92 11.62 20.17
N SER A 227 -2.33 10.47 19.62
CA SER A 227 -1.47 9.29 19.63
C SER A 227 -0.22 9.50 18.76
N GLU A 228 0.86 8.81 19.11
CA GLU A 228 2.09 8.82 18.30
C GLU A 228 1.86 8.21 16.91
N SER A 229 1.01 7.19 16.79
CA SER A 229 0.70 6.57 15.48
C SER A 229 -0.05 7.53 14.55
N TYR A 230 -0.98 8.35 15.06
CA TYR A 230 -1.67 9.36 14.27
C TYR A 230 -0.76 10.51 13.86
N LYS A 231 0.09 10.96 14.78
CA LYS A 231 1.11 11.98 14.51
C LYS A 231 2.07 11.51 13.41
N LEU A 232 2.61 10.32 13.55
CA LEU A 232 3.51 9.69 12.58
C LEU A 232 2.84 9.51 11.21
N TYR A 233 1.59 9.03 11.18
CA TYR A 233 0.81 8.93 9.93
C TYR A 233 0.70 10.28 9.23
N SER A 234 0.37 11.34 9.98
CA SER A 234 0.19 12.67 9.42
C SER A 234 1.50 13.28 8.90
N GLN A 235 2.64 12.98 9.54
CA GLN A 235 3.96 13.37 9.06
C GLN A 235 4.35 12.59 7.79
N ARG A 236 4.09 11.27 7.76
CA ARG A 236 4.32 10.43 6.58
C ARG A 236 3.51 10.88 5.36
N VAL A 237 2.29 11.38 5.55
CA VAL A 237 1.50 11.95 4.45
C VAL A 237 2.23 13.14 3.81
N ILE A 238 2.83 14.03 4.62
CA ILE A 238 3.62 15.16 4.10
C ILE A 238 4.89 14.66 3.41
N ALA A 239 5.63 13.74 4.05
CA ALA A 239 6.84 13.17 3.48
C ALA A 239 6.58 12.42 2.15
N SER A 240 5.46 11.72 2.03
CA SER A 240 5.09 11.03 0.78
C SER A 240 4.79 12.03 -0.34
N ASP A 241 4.09 13.12 -0.03
CA ASP A 241 3.81 14.19 -1.00
C ASP A 241 5.11 14.84 -1.48
N ILE A 242 6.03 15.17 -0.57
CA ILE A 242 7.38 15.65 -0.92
C ILE A 242 8.07 14.66 -1.86
N LYS A 243 8.13 13.38 -1.47
CA LYS A 243 8.77 12.32 -2.26
C LYS A 243 8.19 12.24 -3.67
N GLU A 244 6.86 12.28 -3.79
CA GLU A 244 6.16 12.19 -5.08
C GLU A 244 6.38 13.46 -5.95
N CYS A 245 6.57 14.62 -5.33
CA CYS A 245 6.81 15.88 -6.03
C CYS A 245 8.27 16.07 -6.49
N VAL A 246 9.26 15.69 -5.67
CA VAL A 246 10.66 16.12 -5.90
C VAL A 246 11.63 14.98 -6.18
N CYS A 247 11.33 13.74 -5.75
CA CYS A 247 12.27 12.63 -5.87
C CYS A 247 12.24 12.01 -7.27
N ARG A 248 13.42 11.61 -7.76
CA ARG A 248 13.58 10.85 -8.99
C ARG A 248 14.75 9.89 -8.88
N ALA A 249 14.68 8.75 -9.56
CA ALA A 249 15.82 7.85 -9.62
C ALA A 249 17.02 8.55 -10.29
N PRO A 250 18.25 8.34 -9.79
CA PRO A 250 19.44 8.87 -10.44
C PRO A 250 19.78 8.07 -11.70
N ASP A 251 20.38 8.73 -12.69
CA ASP A 251 20.70 8.14 -14.01
C ASP A 251 21.85 7.12 -13.96
N THR A 252 22.60 7.15 -12.87
CA THR A 252 23.72 6.27 -12.50
C THR A 252 23.62 5.97 -11.01
N PRO A 253 24.33 4.95 -10.49
CA PRO A 253 24.47 4.75 -9.05
C PRO A 253 24.78 6.07 -8.34
N TYR A 254 24.08 6.33 -7.24
CA TYR A 254 24.18 7.58 -6.51
C TYR A 254 25.61 7.80 -5.99
N ASP A 255 26.15 8.98 -6.25
CA ASP A 255 27.42 9.45 -5.72
C ASP A 255 27.23 10.84 -5.09
N GLU A 256 27.60 10.97 -3.81
CA GLU A 256 27.39 12.20 -3.04
C GLU A 256 28.09 13.41 -3.68
N SER A 257 29.28 13.22 -4.25
CA SER A 257 30.06 14.32 -4.86
C SER A 257 29.44 14.81 -6.17
N ALA A 258 28.89 13.90 -6.98
CA ALA A 258 28.21 14.25 -8.22
C ALA A 258 26.87 14.95 -7.95
N TYR A 259 26.10 14.46 -6.97
CA TYR A 259 24.73 14.92 -6.73
C TYR A 259 24.65 16.13 -5.77
N SER A 260 25.70 16.42 -4.99
CA SER A 260 25.76 17.62 -4.15
C SER A 260 25.80 18.94 -4.94
N ASN A 261 26.27 18.89 -6.19
CA ASN A 261 26.36 20.07 -7.07
C ASN A 261 25.12 20.28 -7.95
N ILE A 262 24.14 19.37 -7.89
CA ILE A 262 22.89 19.52 -8.64
C ILE A 262 22.00 20.55 -7.94
N PRO A 263 21.36 21.48 -8.68
CA PRO A 263 20.44 22.45 -8.10
C PRO A 263 19.38 21.80 -7.21
N THR A 264 19.02 22.48 -6.13
CA THR A 264 17.95 22.06 -5.23
C THR A 264 16.58 22.22 -5.90
N THR A 265 15.55 21.68 -5.27
CA THR A 265 14.15 21.92 -5.65
C THR A 265 13.38 22.38 -4.44
N SER A 266 12.67 23.49 -4.59
CA SER A 266 11.84 24.10 -3.56
C SER A 266 10.54 23.31 -3.37
N TYR A 267 10.12 23.14 -2.13
CA TYR A 267 8.81 22.59 -1.76
C TYR A 267 8.18 23.44 -0.65
N GLU A 268 6.88 23.73 -0.72
CA GLU A 268 6.14 24.47 0.32
C GLU A 268 5.46 23.50 1.29
N LEU A 269 5.90 23.51 2.55
CA LEU A 269 5.30 22.74 3.63
C LEU A 269 3.88 23.24 3.96
N PRO A 270 3.04 22.42 4.63
CA PRO A 270 1.66 22.81 4.93
C PRO A 270 1.50 24.09 5.76
N ASP A 271 2.52 24.47 6.53
CA ASP A 271 2.57 25.69 7.33
C ASP A 271 2.99 26.93 6.53
N GLY A 272 3.33 26.76 5.25
CA GLY A 272 3.80 27.80 4.34
C GLY A 272 5.33 27.98 4.34
N GLN A 273 6.08 27.19 5.12
CA GLN A 273 7.54 27.23 5.06
C GLN A 273 8.04 26.58 3.77
N THR A 274 8.88 27.29 3.01
CA THR A 274 9.57 26.71 1.86
C THR A 274 10.87 26.01 2.31
N ILE A 275 11.08 24.79 1.83
CA ILE A 275 12.29 24.01 2.03
C ILE A 275 12.97 23.72 0.69
N GLU A 276 14.30 23.62 0.70
CA GLU A 276 15.12 23.28 -0.45
C GLU A 276 15.64 21.85 -0.34
N ILE A 277 15.34 21.02 -1.33
CA ILE A 277 15.70 19.60 -1.31
C ILE A 277 16.76 19.34 -2.39
N GLY A 278 17.96 19.00 -1.94
CA GLY A 278 19.13 18.73 -2.79
C GLY A 278 19.32 17.23 -3.07
N ALA A 279 20.50 16.71 -2.76
CA ALA A 279 20.94 15.37 -3.13
C ALA A 279 20.03 14.22 -2.62
N ASP A 280 19.34 14.40 -1.49
CA ASP A 280 18.41 13.39 -0.94
C ASP A 280 17.35 12.95 -1.95
N ARG A 281 16.90 13.87 -2.83
CA ARG A 281 15.86 13.57 -3.83
C ARG A 281 16.30 12.51 -4.86
N PHE A 282 17.60 12.20 -4.91
CA PHE A 282 18.18 11.13 -5.71
C PHE A 282 18.66 9.97 -4.84
N LYS A 283 19.30 10.28 -3.70
CA LYS A 283 19.78 9.30 -2.73
C LYS A 283 18.67 8.37 -2.24
N ILE A 284 17.53 8.94 -1.86
CA ILE A 284 16.41 8.19 -1.29
C ILE A 284 15.87 7.18 -2.33
N PRO A 285 15.49 7.58 -3.56
CA PRO A 285 15.18 6.63 -4.64
C PRO A 285 16.23 5.55 -4.89
N ASP A 286 17.51 5.88 -4.82
CA ASP A 286 18.59 4.94 -5.14
C ASP A 286 18.70 3.79 -4.12
N VAL A 287 18.07 3.92 -2.94
CA VAL A 287 17.96 2.82 -1.96
C VAL A 287 17.26 1.58 -2.54
N LEU A 288 16.39 1.74 -3.55
CA LEU A 288 15.80 0.60 -4.29
C LEU A 288 16.86 -0.20 -5.07
N PHE A 289 17.91 0.46 -5.55
CA PHE A 289 18.98 -0.14 -6.35
C PHE A 289 20.17 -0.55 -5.48
N ASN A 290 20.47 0.25 -4.46
CA ASN A 290 21.52 0.01 -3.49
C ASN A 290 20.99 0.16 -2.06
N PRO A 291 20.45 -0.93 -1.47
CA PRO A 291 19.93 -0.93 -0.10
C PRO A 291 20.90 -0.44 0.98
N SER A 292 22.22 -0.54 0.75
CA SER A 292 23.24 -0.08 1.70
C SER A 292 23.25 1.44 1.91
N LEU A 293 22.68 2.22 0.97
CA LEU A 293 22.56 3.67 1.13
C LEU A 293 21.71 4.05 2.35
N ALA A 294 20.79 3.19 2.78
CA ALA A 294 19.99 3.40 3.98
C ALA A 294 20.85 3.57 5.24
N HIS A 295 22.04 2.94 5.31
CA HIS A 295 22.98 3.09 6.43
C HIS A 295 23.48 4.52 6.63
N SER A 296 23.50 5.30 5.55
CA SER A 296 23.96 6.69 5.58
C SER A 296 22.84 7.70 5.88
N ILE A 297 21.65 7.22 6.25
CA ILE A 297 20.49 8.03 6.62
C ILE A 297 20.34 7.95 8.15
N PRO A 298 20.48 9.07 8.88
CA PRO A 298 20.33 9.09 10.34
C PRO A 298 18.96 8.56 10.76
N GLY A 299 18.89 7.71 11.78
CA GLY A 299 17.62 7.16 12.28
C GLY A 299 17.09 5.93 11.53
N MET A 300 17.86 5.39 10.57
CA MET A 300 17.55 4.14 9.84
C MET A 300 18.43 2.96 10.30
N GLU A 301 19.01 3.04 11.50
CA GLU A 301 19.99 2.06 12.00
C GLU A 301 19.37 0.65 12.19
N SER A 302 18.07 0.55 12.47
CA SER A 302 17.39 -0.74 12.60
C SER A 302 17.35 -1.54 11.29
N PHE A 303 17.29 -0.84 10.15
CA PHE A 303 17.39 -1.50 8.84
C PHE A 303 18.82 -1.98 8.56
N ALA A 304 19.82 -1.44 9.27
CA ALA A 304 21.21 -1.75 9.03
C ALA A 304 21.53 -3.24 9.19
N GLU A 305 20.84 -3.89 10.12
CA GLU A 305 21.02 -5.30 10.45
C GLU A 305 20.56 -6.23 9.33
N ILE A 306 19.50 -5.84 8.60
CA ILE A 306 18.94 -6.65 7.51
C ILE A 306 19.47 -6.23 6.13
N ALA A 307 19.95 -5.00 5.96
CA ALA A 307 20.40 -4.46 4.68
C ALA A 307 21.36 -5.38 3.89
N PRO A 308 22.35 -6.08 4.49
CA PRO A 308 23.22 -7.00 3.75
C PRO A 308 22.50 -8.18 3.10
N SER A 309 21.32 -8.56 3.61
CA SER A 309 20.48 -9.63 3.08
C SER A 309 19.47 -9.15 2.03
N VAL A 310 19.29 -7.83 1.90
CA VAL A 310 18.36 -7.22 0.94
C VAL A 310 19.09 -6.96 -0.38
N ARG A 311 18.52 -7.50 -1.46
CA ARG A 311 19.03 -7.28 -2.82
C ARG A 311 18.45 -6.00 -3.41
N GLY A 312 19.26 -5.29 -4.19
CA GLY A 312 18.79 -4.19 -5.03
C GLY A 312 17.92 -4.69 -6.19
N LEU A 313 17.12 -3.79 -6.76
CA LEU A 313 16.12 -4.11 -7.78
C LEU A 313 16.67 -4.87 -9.02
N PRO A 314 17.83 -4.48 -9.62
CA PRO A 314 18.39 -5.22 -10.75
C PRO A 314 18.76 -6.67 -10.38
N GLN A 315 19.42 -6.85 -9.23
CA GLN A 315 19.81 -8.17 -8.74
C GLN A 315 18.59 -9.04 -8.41
N MET A 316 17.52 -8.48 -7.84
CA MET A 316 16.27 -9.22 -7.61
C MET A 316 15.68 -9.76 -8.92
N VAL A 317 15.69 -8.95 -9.98
CA VAL A 317 15.24 -9.34 -11.33
C VAL A 317 16.11 -10.46 -11.90
N ILE A 318 17.43 -10.30 -11.88
CA ILE A 318 18.37 -11.29 -12.43
C ILE A 318 18.28 -12.61 -11.65
N ASP A 319 18.25 -12.57 -10.32
CA ASP A 319 18.12 -13.75 -9.46
C ASP A 319 16.81 -14.49 -9.71
N SER A 320 15.70 -13.75 -9.88
CA SER A 320 14.39 -14.31 -10.19
C SER A 320 14.40 -15.04 -11.54
N ILE A 321 14.92 -14.41 -12.59
CA ILE A 321 15.04 -15.04 -13.91
C ILE A 321 15.98 -16.25 -13.87
N ASN A 322 17.08 -16.18 -13.13
CA ASN A 322 18.04 -17.29 -13.02
C ASN A 322 17.50 -18.51 -12.25
N LYS A 323 16.47 -18.33 -11.42
CA LYS A 323 15.73 -19.44 -10.79
C LYS A 323 14.72 -20.11 -11.73
N CYS A 324 14.44 -19.51 -12.88
CA CYS A 324 13.52 -20.06 -13.89
C CYS A 324 14.25 -21.01 -14.86
N ASP A 325 13.48 -21.85 -15.55
CA ASP A 325 14.00 -22.75 -16.58
C ASP A 325 14.65 -21.96 -17.72
N VAL A 326 15.74 -22.51 -18.28
CA VAL A 326 16.58 -21.81 -19.28
C VAL A 326 15.78 -21.36 -20.50
N ASP A 327 14.77 -22.15 -20.91
CA ASP A 327 13.98 -21.93 -22.11
C ASP A 327 13.13 -20.64 -22.05
N ILE A 328 12.69 -20.24 -20.85
CA ILE A 328 11.84 -19.06 -20.67
C ILE A 328 12.62 -17.79 -20.34
N ARG A 329 13.90 -17.90 -19.93
CA ARG A 329 14.69 -16.72 -19.48
C ARG A 329 14.79 -15.63 -20.52
N ARG A 330 14.99 -16.01 -21.79
CA ARG A 330 15.10 -15.05 -22.90
C ARG A 330 13.82 -14.22 -23.04
N GLU A 331 12.66 -14.86 -22.89
CA GLU A 331 11.37 -14.18 -22.95
C GLU A 331 11.17 -13.26 -21.74
N LEU A 332 11.48 -13.75 -20.53
CA LEU A 332 11.40 -12.98 -19.29
C LEU A 332 12.25 -11.71 -19.32
N PHE A 333 13.51 -11.80 -19.78
CA PHE A 333 14.37 -10.61 -19.96
C PHE A 333 13.78 -9.58 -20.93
N SER A 334 13.07 -10.03 -21.96
CA SER A 334 12.47 -9.17 -22.98
C SER A 334 11.09 -8.63 -22.64
N SER A 335 10.54 -9.01 -21.49
CA SER A 335 9.21 -8.64 -21.05
C SER A 335 9.14 -8.43 -19.54
N ILE A 336 9.94 -7.50 -19.03
CA ILE A 336 9.94 -7.08 -17.63
C ILE A 336 8.91 -5.97 -17.46
N LEU A 337 7.87 -6.20 -16.67
CA LEU A 337 6.78 -5.26 -16.40
C LEU A 337 7.03 -4.53 -15.08
N LEU A 338 7.26 -3.22 -15.13
CA LEU A 338 7.41 -2.38 -13.95
C LEU A 338 6.07 -1.72 -13.61
N ALA A 339 5.56 -2.02 -12.42
CA ALA A 339 4.24 -1.64 -11.94
C ALA A 339 4.24 -1.27 -10.44
N GLY A 340 3.12 -0.73 -9.95
CA GLY A 340 2.96 -0.31 -8.57
C GLY A 340 3.04 1.21 -8.37
N GLY A 341 2.78 1.67 -7.14
CA GLY A 341 2.78 3.11 -6.83
C GLY A 341 4.17 3.73 -6.97
N THR A 342 5.19 3.07 -6.40
CA THR A 342 6.58 3.53 -6.44
C THR A 342 7.17 3.45 -7.84
N ALA A 343 6.65 2.56 -8.69
CA ALA A 343 7.03 2.50 -10.12
C ALA A 343 6.69 3.76 -10.92
N SER A 344 5.86 4.66 -10.38
CA SER A 344 5.55 5.95 -11.01
C SER A 344 6.61 7.02 -10.74
N MET A 345 7.63 6.72 -9.92
CA MET A 345 8.76 7.60 -9.70
C MET A 345 9.51 7.88 -11.01
N GLN A 346 9.85 9.15 -11.23
CA GLN A 346 10.53 9.57 -12.44
C GLN A 346 11.89 8.86 -12.59
N GLN A 347 12.25 8.54 -13.83
CA GLN A 347 13.52 7.89 -14.22
C GLN A 347 13.70 6.44 -13.72
N LEU A 348 12.79 5.90 -12.91
CA LEU A 348 12.96 4.58 -12.30
C LEU A 348 13.05 3.46 -13.36
N LYS A 349 12.19 3.53 -14.38
CA LYS A 349 12.15 2.55 -15.48
C LYS A 349 13.45 2.56 -16.27
N GLU A 350 13.90 3.73 -16.70
CA GLU A 350 15.12 3.93 -17.48
C GLU A 350 16.35 3.48 -16.69
N ARG A 351 16.41 3.81 -15.39
CA ARG A 351 17.50 3.38 -14.52
C ARG A 351 17.53 1.85 -14.38
N LEU A 352 16.38 1.22 -14.13
CA LEU A 352 16.30 -0.25 -14.04
C LEU A 352 16.70 -0.92 -15.36
N GLU A 353 16.24 -0.41 -16.50
CA GLU A 353 16.58 -0.96 -17.82
C GLU A 353 18.08 -0.86 -18.10
N LYS A 354 18.71 0.25 -17.74
CA LYS A 354 20.15 0.46 -17.90
C LYS A 354 20.97 -0.50 -17.03
N ASP A 355 20.71 -0.56 -15.73
CA ASP A 355 21.46 -1.43 -14.82
C ASP A 355 21.30 -2.91 -15.24
N LEU A 356 20.10 -3.31 -15.67
CA LEU A 356 19.87 -4.66 -16.19
C LEU A 356 20.62 -4.93 -17.50
N LEU A 357 20.73 -3.97 -18.41
CA LEU A 357 21.52 -4.13 -19.64
C LEU A 357 23.00 -4.34 -19.35
N GLU A 358 23.52 -3.71 -18.30
CA GLU A 358 24.92 -3.83 -17.88
C GLU A 358 25.19 -5.15 -17.14
N GLU A 359 24.27 -5.61 -16.30
CA GLU A 359 24.45 -6.79 -15.44
C GLU A 359 23.94 -8.11 -16.04
N SER A 360 23.06 -8.06 -17.04
CA SER A 360 22.49 -9.27 -17.67
C SER A 360 23.47 -9.95 -18.64
N PRO A 361 23.30 -11.26 -18.92
CA PRO A 361 24.10 -11.94 -19.95
C PRO A 361 24.02 -11.23 -21.31
N GLN A 362 25.13 -11.13 -22.05
CA GLN A 362 25.17 -10.42 -23.34
C GLN A 362 24.16 -10.90 -24.39
N ALA A 363 23.73 -12.16 -24.30
CA ALA A 363 22.71 -12.75 -25.18
C ALA A 363 21.27 -12.41 -24.76
N ALA A 364 21.06 -11.83 -23.58
CA ALA A 364 19.76 -11.44 -23.07
C ALA A 364 19.28 -10.16 -23.77
N ARG A 365 18.08 -10.20 -24.34
CA ARG A 365 17.41 -9.01 -24.88
C ARG A 365 16.62 -8.34 -23.77
N VAL A 366 17.28 -7.55 -22.94
CA VAL A 366 16.64 -6.83 -21.83
C VAL A 366 15.65 -5.80 -22.39
N LYS A 367 14.43 -5.78 -21.84
CA LYS A 367 13.43 -4.75 -22.11
C LYS A 367 12.53 -4.55 -20.91
N VAL A 368 12.53 -3.32 -20.38
CA VAL A 368 11.63 -2.92 -19.29
C VAL A 368 10.44 -2.17 -19.87
N LEU A 369 9.24 -2.60 -19.49
CA LEU A 369 7.97 -2.10 -19.95
C LEU A 369 7.23 -1.48 -18.76
N ALA A 370 6.73 -0.28 -18.96
CA ALA A 370 5.86 0.40 -18.00
C ALA A 370 4.82 1.17 -18.83
N SER A 371 3.55 1.20 -18.41
CA SER A 371 2.55 2.03 -19.10
C SER A 371 2.99 3.48 -19.09
N GLY A 372 2.77 4.24 -20.17
CA GLY A 372 3.02 5.69 -20.19
C GLY A 372 2.11 6.46 -19.24
N ASN A 373 0.92 5.92 -18.96
CA ASN A 373 -0.07 6.50 -18.05
C ASN A 373 0.25 6.11 -16.59
N ALA A 374 0.53 7.11 -15.74
CA ALA A 374 0.84 6.88 -14.33
C ALA A 374 -0.30 6.19 -13.57
N THR A 375 -1.55 6.47 -13.93
CA THR A 375 -2.74 5.84 -13.35
C THR A 375 -2.76 4.34 -13.63
N GLU A 376 -2.47 3.93 -14.87
CA GLU A 376 -2.42 2.52 -15.24
C GLU A 376 -1.27 1.79 -14.54
N ARG A 377 -0.09 2.41 -14.39
CA ARG A 377 1.02 1.81 -13.62
C ARG A 377 0.62 1.58 -12.16
N ARG A 378 0.03 2.60 -11.54
CA ARG A 378 -0.40 2.59 -10.14
C ARG A 378 -1.53 1.58 -9.88
N PHE A 379 -2.43 1.38 -10.86
CA PHE A 379 -3.63 0.57 -10.72
C PHE A 379 -3.60 -0.73 -11.55
N SER A 380 -2.44 -1.11 -12.09
CA SER A 380 -2.28 -2.29 -12.97
C SER A 380 -2.89 -3.58 -12.42
N VAL A 381 -2.71 -3.86 -11.13
CA VAL A 381 -3.32 -5.01 -10.45
C VAL A 381 -4.85 -4.92 -10.51
N TRP A 382 -5.41 -3.79 -10.11
CA TRP A 382 -6.86 -3.57 -10.16
C TRP A 382 -7.41 -3.62 -11.59
N ILE A 383 -6.72 -3.02 -12.56
CA ILE A 383 -7.09 -3.07 -13.99
C ILE A 383 -7.07 -4.51 -14.50
N GLY A 384 -6.05 -5.29 -14.14
CA GLY A 384 -5.98 -6.71 -14.46
C GLY A 384 -7.17 -7.49 -13.90
N GLY A 385 -7.55 -7.20 -12.66
CA GLY A 385 -8.76 -7.76 -12.05
C GLY A 385 -10.04 -7.33 -12.76
N SER A 386 -10.14 -6.06 -13.16
CA SER A 386 -11.27 -5.49 -13.91
C SER A 386 -11.46 -6.19 -15.26
N ILE A 387 -10.38 -6.36 -16.02
CA ILE A 387 -10.41 -7.08 -17.30
C ILE A 387 -10.76 -8.54 -17.04
N LEU A 388 -10.08 -9.22 -16.11
CA LEU A 388 -10.30 -10.64 -15.83
C LEU A 388 -11.75 -10.94 -15.43
N ALA A 389 -12.33 -10.12 -14.56
CA ALA A 389 -13.69 -10.29 -14.06
C ALA A 389 -14.76 -9.94 -15.12
N SER A 390 -14.41 -9.16 -16.14
CA SER A 390 -15.31 -8.85 -17.27
C SER A 390 -15.42 -9.98 -18.31
N LEU A 391 -14.55 -10.99 -18.25
CA LEU A 391 -14.51 -12.08 -19.22
C LEU A 391 -15.40 -13.25 -18.76
N GLY A 392 -16.49 -13.52 -19.49
CA GLY A 392 -17.41 -14.63 -19.19
C GLY A 392 -16.73 -16.01 -19.11
N SER A 393 -15.65 -16.24 -19.88
CA SER A 393 -14.88 -17.48 -19.84
C SER A 393 -14.20 -17.75 -18.50
N PHE A 394 -13.95 -16.72 -17.68
CA PHE A 394 -13.31 -16.86 -16.37
C PHE A 394 -14.29 -17.15 -15.23
N GLN A 395 -15.61 -17.07 -15.44
CA GLN A 395 -16.59 -17.38 -14.40
C GLN A 395 -16.50 -18.82 -13.88
N GLN A 396 -16.03 -19.76 -14.71
CA GLN A 396 -15.83 -21.16 -14.31
C GLN A 396 -14.79 -21.32 -13.20
N MET A 397 -13.90 -20.34 -13.03
CA MET A 397 -12.86 -20.32 -12.00
C MET A 397 -13.37 -19.75 -10.67
N TRP A 398 -14.54 -19.12 -10.64
CA TRP A 398 -15.09 -18.51 -9.43
C TRP A 398 -15.63 -19.60 -8.51
N PHE A 399 -15.47 -19.46 -7.20
CA PHE A 399 -16.02 -20.40 -6.24
C PHE A 399 -17.26 -19.79 -5.57
N SER A 400 -18.33 -20.58 -5.55
CA SER A 400 -19.57 -20.26 -4.88
C SER A 400 -19.49 -20.56 -3.38
N LYS A 401 -20.41 -19.97 -2.61
CA LYS A 401 -20.55 -20.27 -1.18
C LYS A 401 -20.77 -21.76 -0.92
N SER A 402 -21.61 -22.42 -1.73
CA SER A 402 -21.87 -23.86 -1.59
C SER A 402 -20.63 -24.72 -1.85
N GLU A 403 -19.81 -24.38 -2.85
CA GLU A 403 -18.56 -25.11 -3.10
C GLU A 403 -17.57 -24.98 -1.93
N TYR A 404 -17.51 -23.79 -1.31
CA TYR A 404 -16.68 -23.55 -0.14
C TYR A 404 -17.19 -24.30 1.10
N GLU A 405 -18.51 -24.31 1.35
CA GLU A 405 -19.10 -25.06 2.46
C GLU A 405 -18.87 -26.57 2.33
N GLU A 406 -18.83 -27.09 1.09
CA GLU A 406 -18.61 -28.51 0.82
C GLU A 406 -17.14 -28.92 0.91
N HIS A 407 -16.21 -28.13 0.36
CA HIS A 407 -14.80 -28.52 0.20
C HIS A 407 -13.83 -27.81 1.15
N GLY A 408 -14.27 -26.73 1.80
CA GLY A 408 -13.47 -25.91 2.71
C GLY A 408 -12.37 -25.11 2.02
N ALA A 409 -11.48 -24.52 2.84
CA ALA A 409 -10.46 -23.58 2.38
C ALA A 409 -9.40 -24.17 1.43
N SER A 410 -9.15 -25.47 1.49
CA SER A 410 -8.16 -26.14 0.63
C SER A 410 -8.55 -26.10 -0.86
N TYR A 411 -9.84 -25.96 -1.16
CA TYR A 411 -10.36 -25.86 -2.52
C TYR A 411 -9.98 -24.54 -3.20
N ILE A 412 -9.83 -23.46 -2.43
CA ILE A 412 -9.45 -22.13 -2.93
C ILE A 412 -8.10 -22.20 -3.66
N GLN A 413 -7.09 -22.85 -3.05
CA GLN A 413 -5.75 -22.98 -3.64
C GLN A 413 -5.73 -23.77 -4.95
N ARG A 414 -6.74 -24.63 -5.18
CA ARG A 414 -6.85 -25.43 -6.39
C ARG A 414 -7.55 -24.68 -7.53
N LYS A 415 -8.50 -23.80 -7.21
CA LYS A 415 -9.32 -23.05 -8.19
C LYS A 415 -8.75 -21.66 -8.52
N CYS A 416 -7.98 -21.08 -7.60
CA CYS A 416 -7.34 -19.76 -7.71
C CYS A 416 -5.80 -19.90 -7.72
N PRO A 417 -5.19 -20.22 -8.88
CA PRO A 417 -3.77 -20.59 -8.97
C PRO A 417 -2.75 -19.45 -8.81
#